data_AF-A0A9P6P2A5-F1
#
_entry.id   AF-A0A9P6P2A5-F1
#
_cell.length_a   1.000
_cell.length_b   1.000
_cell.length_c   1.000
_cell.angle_alpha   90.00
_cell.angle_beta   90.00
_cell.angle_gamma   90.00
#
_symmetry.space_group_name_H-M   'P 1'
#
loop_
_entity.id
_entity.type
_entity.pdbx_description
1 polymer ?
#
loop_
_entity_poly.entity_id
_entity_poly.type
_entity_poly.pdbx_seq_one_letter_code
_entity_poly.pdbx_strand_id
1 'polypeptide(L)'
;MASEREALEARILRVAATNSELPDFPDDKSDLPSDYEYNPDEEEEEVEEFEEITENELLQYLDQQENPLNIAQRLFYNEVNTTQSQAHCGAREEAEQMREQDLFCQASNLKTDDEDPFRDVKARDDAIMWLDPASKTLPVNLQKIMTFFDGPLHQDLATMIKLKGRTEYQLAYYHPDNARYERHRDAFPTDDPEDTHQRRVTAICYINPQWMPGDGGELKLFGRPDMAEPADRTISPLLGRIVLFLSGVVDHAVLPANKERFAVTAWMRPFDNEKAVLGIHQGYKALLNRPPATKSAGDFPRLITMGGDHTITLPILRSIHAAYGPVSVIHFDSHLDSWSPYTDGESKPDLNHGTYFYFASEEGLIRKNESVHGGIRCPIFSPEDYKQDADLGFQIIEARDIDSIGVRGIIDRIRNIVGDNYVYLSIDIDTLDPAYAPGTGTPETGGWSTREFRSIIRGLEGLKIVGADLVEVAPAYDTNAQVTAIAAADLLFDVLSVMIKTRLKA
;
A
#
# COMPACT_ATOMS: atom_id res chain seq x y z
N MET A 1 16.84 -13.33 13.61
CA MET A 1 15.73 -13.67 12.68
C MET A 1 14.38 -13.95 13.39
N ALA A 2 14.34 -14.19 14.71
CA ALA A 2 13.08 -14.30 15.48
C ALA A 2 12.75 -13.08 16.37
N SER A 3 13.67 -12.13 16.53
CA SER A 3 13.59 -11.06 17.55
C SER A 3 12.96 -9.73 17.09
N GLU A 4 12.82 -9.49 15.78
CA GLU A 4 12.28 -8.22 15.26
C GLU A 4 10.76 -8.23 15.06
N ARG A 5 10.16 -9.41 14.81
CA ARG A 5 8.70 -9.57 14.74
C ARG A 5 8.04 -9.48 16.12
N GLU A 6 8.69 -10.02 17.16
CA GLU A 6 8.22 -9.92 18.55
C GLU A 6 8.17 -8.46 19.06
N ALA A 7 9.04 -7.59 18.54
CA ALA A 7 9.11 -6.19 18.99
C ALA A 7 7.93 -5.33 18.48
N LEU A 8 7.41 -5.57 17.27
CA LEU A 8 6.34 -4.75 16.69
C LEU A 8 4.96 -5.08 17.30
N GLU A 9 4.69 -6.37 17.55
CA GLU A 9 3.51 -6.86 18.29
C GLU A 9 3.50 -6.36 19.75
N ALA A 10 4.66 -6.31 20.39
CA ALA A 10 4.87 -5.78 21.74
C ALA A 10 4.63 -4.27 21.90
N ARG A 11 4.74 -3.51 20.80
CA ARG A 11 4.77 -2.03 20.81
C ARG A 11 3.42 -1.39 20.46
N ILE A 12 2.57 -2.06 19.68
CA ILE A 12 1.22 -1.56 19.32
C ILE A 12 0.23 -1.60 20.51
N LEU A 13 0.51 -2.42 21.53
CA LEU A 13 -0.38 -2.60 22.69
C LEU A 13 -0.25 -1.51 23.79
N ARG A 14 0.70 -0.58 23.71
CA ARG A 14 1.14 0.27 24.83
C ARG A 14 0.59 1.72 24.82
N VAL A 15 -0.67 1.95 24.44
CA VAL A 15 -1.35 3.26 24.66
C VAL A 15 -2.49 3.15 25.68
N ALA A 16 -2.24 2.43 26.78
CA ALA A 16 -3.17 2.42 27.91
C ALA A 16 -2.40 2.45 29.23
N ALA A 17 -2.60 3.56 29.95
CA ALA A 17 -2.28 3.83 31.36
C ALA A 17 -0.84 4.28 31.69
N THR A 18 -0.72 5.50 32.24
CA THR A 18 -0.25 5.70 33.63
C THR A 18 -0.65 7.08 34.16
N ASN A 19 -1.09 7.10 35.42
CA ASN A 19 -1.28 8.28 36.27
C ASN A 19 0.03 8.58 37.03
N SER A 20 0.18 9.85 37.39
CA SER A 20 0.87 10.42 38.57
C SER A 20 2.32 10.94 38.47
N GLU A 21 2.41 12.20 38.94
CA GLU A 21 3.53 13.01 39.46
C GLU A 21 4.47 13.75 38.48
N LEU A 22 4.32 15.09 38.50
CA LEU A 22 5.16 16.11 37.87
C LEU A 22 6.45 16.33 38.67
N PRO A 23 7.62 16.50 38.02
CA PRO A 23 8.76 17.20 38.62
C PRO A 23 8.74 18.70 38.29
N ASP A 24 9.18 19.51 39.26
CA ASP A 24 9.36 20.96 39.17
C ASP A 24 10.39 21.39 38.12
N PHE A 25 10.09 22.49 37.43
CA PHE A 25 11.02 23.22 36.56
C PHE A 25 11.89 24.19 37.39
N PRO A 26 13.19 24.34 37.08
CA PRO A 26 13.91 25.56 37.39
C PRO A 26 13.77 26.59 36.26
N ASP A 27 13.43 27.81 36.68
CA ASP A 27 13.61 29.07 35.94
C ASP A 27 15.09 29.30 35.57
N ASP A 28 15.38 29.74 34.34
CA ASP A 28 15.89 31.08 34.01
C ASP A 28 16.60 31.10 32.64
N LYS A 29 16.67 32.32 32.12
CA LYS A 29 16.80 32.84 30.77
C LYS A 29 18.20 32.75 30.18
N SER A 30 18.17 32.98 28.86
CA SER A 30 19.14 33.70 28.03
C SER A 30 20.55 33.13 27.97
N ASP A 31 20.93 32.64 26.79
CA ASP A 31 22.26 32.87 26.20
C ASP A 31 22.28 32.43 24.73
N LEU A 32 22.10 33.39 23.82
CA LEU A 32 22.67 33.31 22.47
C LEU A 32 23.39 34.64 22.20
N PRO A 33 24.73 34.63 22.00
CA PRO A 33 25.47 35.84 21.65
C PRO A 33 25.14 36.33 20.23
N SER A 34 25.16 37.65 20.05
CA SER A 34 24.80 38.39 18.83
C SER A 34 25.86 38.37 17.71
N ASP A 35 26.82 37.45 17.75
CA ASP A 35 28.14 37.65 17.11
C ASP A 35 28.63 36.42 16.31
N TYR A 36 27.75 35.63 15.70
CA TYR A 36 28.19 34.43 14.95
C TYR A 36 28.65 34.80 13.52
N GLU A 37 29.97 34.75 13.27
CA GLU A 37 30.60 34.84 11.95
C GLU A 37 30.81 33.45 11.34
N TYR A 38 30.47 33.32 10.04
CA TYR A 38 30.55 32.08 9.24
C TYR A 38 32.00 31.77 8.82
N ASN A 39 32.47 30.54 9.07
CA ASN A 39 33.78 30.02 8.64
C ASN A 39 33.57 28.93 7.54
N PRO A 40 34.12 29.08 6.31
CA PRO A 40 33.87 28.17 5.19
C PRO A 40 34.80 26.94 5.09
N ASP A 41 35.71 26.71 6.04
CA ASP A 41 36.74 25.66 5.96
C ASP A 41 36.50 24.45 6.91
N GLU A 42 35.27 24.22 7.35
CA GLU A 42 34.85 22.96 8.02
C GLU A 42 33.81 22.23 7.15
N GLU A 43 34.18 21.88 5.92
CA GLU A 43 33.52 20.82 5.14
C GLU A 43 34.46 19.62 5.07
N GLU A 44 34.55 18.88 6.18
CA GLU A 44 34.75 17.43 6.07
C GLU A 44 33.35 16.83 5.90
N GLU A 45 33.14 16.15 4.77
CA GLU A 45 31.91 15.45 4.44
C GLU A 45 31.55 14.46 5.57
N GLU A 46 30.69 14.89 6.50
CA GLU A 46 29.90 13.95 7.28
C GLU A 46 28.96 13.26 6.30
N VAL A 47 29.25 11.99 6.04
CA VAL A 47 28.26 11.02 5.59
C VAL A 47 27.10 11.16 6.57
N GLU A 48 25.96 11.70 6.14
CA GLU A 48 24.70 11.55 6.86
C GLU A 48 24.40 10.04 6.87
N GLU A 49 24.98 9.31 7.82
CA GLU A 49 24.29 8.19 8.43
C GLU A 49 22.95 8.77 8.87
N PHE A 50 21.86 8.32 8.26
CA PHE A 50 20.55 8.51 8.86
C PHE A 50 20.63 7.85 10.24
N GLU A 51 20.94 8.63 11.28
CA GLU A 51 20.78 8.19 12.65
C GLU A 51 19.31 7.83 12.80
N GLU A 52 19.05 6.52 12.97
CA GLU A 52 17.78 6.04 13.45
C GLU A 52 17.46 6.84 14.71
N ILE A 53 16.42 7.68 14.64
CA ILE A 53 15.85 8.34 15.81
C ILE A 53 15.64 7.25 16.87
N THR A 54 16.34 7.36 17.99
CA THR A 54 16.29 6.35 19.03
C THR A 54 14.90 6.33 19.67
N GLU A 55 14.52 5.21 20.30
CA GLU A 55 13.22 5.06 20.98
C GLU A 55 12.90 6.22 21.94
N ASN A 56 13.92 6.76 22.62
CA ASN A 56 13.78 7.91 23.51
C ASN A 56 13.56 9.23 22.76
N GLU A 57 14.20 9.42 21.61
CA GLU A 57 14.02 10.61 20.79
C GLU A 57 12.67 10.58 20.07
N LEU A 58 12.17 9.39 19.70
CA LEU A 58 10.83 9.17 19.18
C LEU A 58 9.75 9.46 20.25
N LEU A 59 9.95 8.98 21.48
CA LEU A 59 9.06 9.28 22.61
C LEU A 59 9.10 10.77 22.97
N GLN A 60 10.28 11.40 22.98
CA GLN A 60 10.41 12.84 23.18
C GLN A 60 9.79 13.64 22.04
N TYR A 61 9.90 13.20 20.79
CA TYR A 61 9.30 13.88 19.64
C TYR A 61 7.76 13.75 19.66
N LEU A 62 7.22 12.59 20.05
CA LEU A 62 5.78 12.36 20.24
C LEU A 62 5.21 13.04 21.49
N ASP A 63 6.00 13.22 22.55
CA ASP A 63 5.66 14.01 23.74
C ASP A 63 5.79 15.53 23.50
N GLN A 64 6.66 15.95 22.57
CA GLN A 64 6.86 17.36 22.17
C GLN A 64 5.83 17.84 21.14
N GLN A 65 5.23 16.94 20.35
CA GLN A 65 4.03 17.25 19.59
C GLN A 65 2.82 17.22 20.52
N GLU A 66 1.87 18.13 20.32
CA GLU A 66 0.71 18.26 21.22
C GLU A 66 0.11 16.90 21.57
N ASN A 67 -0.03 16.64 22.88
CA ASN A 67 -0.64 15.44 23.45
C ASN A 67 -1.73 14.88 22.49
N PRO A 68 -1.68 13.61 22.08
CA PRO A 68 -2.71 13.02 21.19
C PRO A 68 -4.13 13.21 21.75
N LEU A 69 -4.26 13.29 23.08
CA LEU A 69 -5.48 13.70 23.77
C LEU A 69 -5.82 15.17 23.51
N ASN A 70 -4.86 16.09 23.44
CA ASN A 70 -5.04 17.48 23.02
C ASN A 70 -5.31 17.63 21.52
N ILE A 71 -4.79 16.77 20.64
CA ILE A 71 -5.13 16.77 19.20
C ILE A 71 -6.56 16.24 19.01
N ALA A 72 -6.91 15.14 19.69
CA ALA A 72 -8.27 14.64 19.77
C ALA A 72 -9.20 15.66 20.44
N GLN A 73 -8.80 16.32 21.52
CA GLN A 73 -9.56 17.42 22.13
C GLN A 73 -9.59 18.66 21.22
N ARG A 74 -8.57 18.99 20.44
CA ARG A 74 -8.68 20.12 19.50
C ARG A 74 -9.63 19.82 18.34
N LEU A 75 -9.70 18.58 17.89
CA LEU A 75 -10.61 18.15 16.82
C LEU A 75 -12.04 17.88 17.32
N PHE A 76 -12.22 17.39 18.56
CA PHE A 76 -13.52 17.04 19.15
C PHE A 76 -14.05 18.02 20.20
N TYR A 77 -13.23 18.92 20.76
CA TYR A 77 -13.61 19.90 21.80
C TYR A 77 -13.79 21.32 21.23
N ASN A 78 -13.11 21.70 20.12
CA ASN A 78 -13.32 23.02 19.49
C ASN A 78 -14.60 23.15 18.65
N GLU A 79 -15.32 22.06 18.36
CA GLU A 79 -16.65 22.13 17.71
C GLU A 79 -17.81 21.68 18.61
N VAL A 80 -17.55 21.21 19.84
CA VAL A 80 -18.60 20.73 20.77
C VAL A 80 -18.90 21.72 21.90
N ASN A 81 -18.06 22.75 22.08
CA ASN A 81 -18.32 23.85 23.02
C ASN A 81 -18.36 25.22 22.32
N THR A 82 -19.31 25.41 21.42
CA THR A 82 -19.85 26.75 21.20
C THR A 82 -20.98 26.98 22.19
N THR A 83 -20.71 27.78 23.22
CA THR A 83 -21.73 28.43 24.03
C THR A 83 -22.53 29.40 23.14
N GLN A 84 -23.46 28.87 22.36
CA GLN A 84 -24.61 29.58 21.81
C GLN A 84 -25.62 28.56 21.30
N SER A 85 -26.86 28.73 21.74
CA SER A 85 -28.00 27.84 21.55
C SER A 85 -28.35 27.59 20.08
N GLN A 86 -27.74 26.59 19.44
CA GLN A 86 -28.27 25.93 18.25
C GLN A 86 -28.06 24.41 18.38
N ALA A 87 -29.15 23.66 18.24
CA ALA A 87 -29.17 22.21 18.37
C ALA A 87 -28.29 21.54 17.30
N HIS A 88 -27.20 20.91 17.71
CA HIS A 88 -26.34 20.10 16.82
C HIS A 88 -26.24 18.66 17.37
N CYS A 89 -26.57 17.70 16.50
CA CYS A 89 -26.56 16.25 16.72
C CYS A 89 -25.10 15.74 16.65
N GLY A 90 -24.58 15.08 17.68
CA GLY A 90 -23.25 14.45 17.67
C GLY A 90 -23.30 13.03 17.10
N ALA A 91 -22.14 12.37 16.96
CA ALA A 91 -22.05 11.00 16.42
C ALA A 91 -22.88 9.98 17.23
N ARG A 92 -23.06 10.22 18.54
CA ARG A 92 -23.92 9.41 19.40
C ARG A 92 -25.39 9.54 19.02
N GLU A 93 -25.87 10.77 18.88
CA GLU A 93 -27.26 11.05 18.49
C GLU A 93 -27.55 10.58 17.06
N GLU A 94 -26.57 10.68 16.14
CA GLU A 94 -26.67 10.09 14.80
C GLU A 94 -26.82 8.57 14.86
N ALA A 95 -26.01 7.88 15.67
CA ALA A 95 -26.10 6.45 15.86
C ALA A 95 -27.45 6.01 16.48
N GLU A 96 -27.97 6.79 17.44
CA GLU A 96 -29.29 6.56 18.03
C GLU A 96 -30.42 6.73 16.99
N GLN A 97 -30.37 7.77 16.16
CA GLN A 97 -31.32 7.97 15.07
C GLN A 97 -31.30 6.81 14.06
N MET A 98 -30.11 6.32 13.69
CA MET A 98 -29.98 5.17 12.80
C MET A 98 -30.54 3.89 13.42
N ARG A 99 -30.43 3.72 14.74
CA ARG A 99 -31.06 2.63 15.48
C ARG A 99 -32.58 2.76 15.49
N GLU A 100 -33.11 3.96 15.72
CA GLU A 100 -34.56 4.23 15.68
C GLU A 100 -35.17 4.03 14.28
N GLN A 101 -34.35 4.14 13.23
CA GLN A 101 -34.71 3.85 11.84
C GLN A 101 -34.62 2.35 11.49
N ASP A 102 -34.32 1.48 12.46
CA ASP A 102 -34.22 0.02 12.29
C ASP A 102 -33.16 -0.40 11.24
N LEU A 103 -32.08 0.37 11.12
CA LEU A 103 -30.98 0.08 10.17
C LEU A 103 -29.97 -0.95 10.72
N PHE A 104 -30.10 -1.33 11.99
CA PHE A 104 -29.25 -2.32 12.63
C PHE A 104 -29.84 -3.72 12.43
N CYS A 105 -28.96 -4.69 12.26
CA CYS A 105 -29.33 -6.10 12.21
C CYS A 105 -28.64 -6.87 13.33
N GLN A 106 -29.30 -7.90 13.85
CA GLN A 106 -28.70 -8.74 14.89
C GLN A 106 -27.46 -9.43 14.32
N ALA A 107 -26.30 -9.23 14.94
CA ALA A 107 -25.05 -9.71 14.40
C ALA A 107 -24.98 -11.23 14.28
N SER A 108 -25.68 -11.94 15.16
CA SER A 108 -25.88 -13.40 15.12
C SER A 108 -26.56 -13.89 13.84
N ASN A 109 -27.33 -13.04 13.14
CA ASN A 109 -28.22 -13.44 12.04
C ASN A 109 -27.65 -13.18 10.64
N LEU A 110 -26.45 -12.59 10.53
CA LEU A 110 -25.92 -12.05 9.27
C LEU A 110 -25.29 -13.06 8.28
N LYS A 111 -25.22 -14.35 8.60
CA LYS A 111 -24.84 -15.38 7.62
C LYS A 111 -25.82 -16.53 7.73
N THR A 112 -26.48 -16.84 6.62
CA THR A 112 -27.36 -18.01 6.50
C THR A 112 -26.55 -19.29 6.67
N ASP A 113 -27.16 -20.31 7.27
CA ASP A 113 -26.57 -21.54 7.80
C ASP A 113 -25.68 -22.37 6.83
N ASP A 114 -25.58 -22.00 5.56
CA ASP A 114 -24.87 -22.77 4.53
C ASP A 114 -23.35 -22.50 4.44
N GLU A 115 -22.82 -21.43 5.07
CA GLU A 115 -21.39 -21.06 4.96
C GLU A 115 -20.50 -21.50 6.14
N ASP A 116 -21.04 -21.73 7.34
CA ASP A 116 -20.25 -22.14 8.51
C ASP A 116 -21.10 -22.92 9.52
N PRO A 117 -21.09 -24.27 9.46
CA PRO A 117 -21.88 -25.13 10.34
C PRO A 117 -21.41 -25.15 11.80
N PHE A 118 -20.29 -24.49 12.13
CA PHE A 118 -19.73 -24.44 13.49
C PHE A 118 -19.99 -23.10 14.19
N ARG A 119 -20.74 -22.19 13.57
CA ARG A 119 -21.01 -20.86 14.11
C ARG A 119 -21.88 -20.90 15.37
N ASP A 120 -21.37 -20.38 16.48
CA ASP A 120 -22.17 -20.18 17.71
C ASP A 120 -22.97 -18.87 17.64
N VAL A 121 -24.26 -18.97 17.33
CA VAL A 121 -25.19 -17.85 17.27
C VAL A 121 -25.45 -17.17 18.62
N LYS A 122 -25.03 -17.78 19.74
CA LYS A 122 -25.15 -17.22 21.11
C LYS A 122 -23.88 -16.50 21.58
N ALA A 123 -22.82 -16.53 20.78
CA ALA A 123 -21.55 -15.91 21.13
C ALA A 123 -21.64 -14.37 21.22
N ARG A 124 -22.67 -13.76 20.63
CA ARG A 124 -22.86 -12.30 20.65
C ARG A 124 -24.33 -11.90 20.63
N ASP A 125 -24.65 -10.85 21.37
CA ASP A 125 -26.01 -10.31 21.54
C ASP A 125 -26.17 -8.90 20.93
N ASP A 126 -25.13 -8.36 20.31
CA ASP A 126 -25.13 -7.02 19.72
C ASP A 126 -25.81 -6.94 18.36
N ALA A 127 -26.28 -5.74 18.04
CA ALA A 127 -26.78 -5.38 16.73
C ALA A 127 -25.73 -4.54 16.01
N ILE A 128 -25.59 -4.73 14.70
CA ILE A 128 -24.57 -4.06 13.90
C ILE A 128 -25.13 -3.48 12.61
N MET A 129 -24.42 -2.47 12.10
CA MET A 129 -24.63 -1.87 10.80
C MET A 129 -23.27 -1.62 10.15
N TRP A 130 -23.09 -2.12 8.93
CA TRP A 130 -21.91 -1.82 8.12
C TRP A 130 -21.98 -0.39 7.61
N LEU A 131 -20.88 0.35 7.74
CA LEU A 131 -20.77 1.72 7.24
C LEU A 131 -19.98 1.69 5.93
N ASP A 132 -20.55 2.27 4.87
CA ASP A 132 -19.88 2.44 3.58
C ASP A 132 -19.35 3.88 3.46
N PRO A 133 -18.01 4.07 3.37
CA PRO A 133 -17.42 5.40 3.17
C PRO A 133 -17.92 6.13 1.92
N ALA A 134 -18.35 5.39 0.90
CA ALA A 134 -18.87 5.97 -0.35
C ALA A 134 -20.36 6.39 -0.25
N SER A 135 -21.04 6.06 0.85
CA SER A 135 -22.46 6.38 1.03
C SER A 135 -22.68 7.88 1.16
N LYS A 136 -23.48 8.44 0.25
CA LYS A 136 -23.89 9.86 0.27
C LYS A 136 -24.90 10.20 1.37
N THR A 137 -25.48 9.19 2.01
CA THR A 137 -26.51 9.35 3.04
C THR A 137 -25.98 9.11 4.44
N LEU A 138 -24.67 8.86 4.60
CA LEU A 138 -24.07 8.65 5.91
C LEU A 138 -24.09 9.96 6.71
N PRO A 139 -24.49 9.91 8.00
CA PRO A 139 -24.45 11.09 8.87
C PRO A 139 -23.05 11.69 9.01
N VAL A 140 -22.98 13.01 9.14
CA VAL A 140 -21.74 13.78 8.99
C VAL A 140 -20.72 13.49 10.08
N ASN A 141 -21.13 13.25 11.33
CA ASN A 141 -20.16 13.00 12.40
C ASN A 141 -19.62 11.58 12.36
N LEU A 142 -20.43 10.58 11.97
CA LEU A 142 -19.93 9.23 11.65
C LEU A 142 -18.93 9.26 10.48
N GLN A 143 -19.21 10.06 9.44
CA GLN A 143 -18.27 10.25 8.32
C GLN A 143 -16.95 10.88 8.78
N LYS A 144 -16.97 11.85 9.72
CA LYS A 144 -15.75 12.42 10.31
C LYS A 144 -14.90 11.36 11.02
N ILE A 145 -15.52 10.43 11.76
CA ILE A 145 -14.79 9.33 12.43
C ILE A 145 -14.12 8.42 11.39
N MET A 146 -14.83 8.06 10.32
CA MET A 146 -14.25 7.24 9.24
C MET A 146 -13.12 7.98 8.51
N THR A 147 -13.27 9.28 8.30
CA THR A 147 -12.22 10.12 7.67
C THR A 147 -10.97 10.19 8.54
N PHE A 148 -11.12 10.24 9.87
CA PHE A 148 -9.99 10.16 10.79
C PHE A 148 -9.28 8.80 10.69
N PHE A 149 -10.06 7.72 10.66
CA PHE A 149 -9.52 6.37 10.52
C PHE A 149 -8.80 6.15 9.19
N ASP A 150 -9.35 6.56 8.04
CA ASP A 150 -8.70 6.41 6.71
C ASP A 150 -7.62 7.46 6.41
N GLY A 151 -7.61 8.57 7.16
CA GLY A 151 -6.70 9.68 6.94
C GLY A 151 -5.50 9.61 7.89
N PRO A 152 -5.40 10.51 8.89
CA PRO A 152 -4.23 10.63 9.76
C PRO A 152 -3.83 9.31 10.42
N LEU A 153 -4.80 8.59 11.03
CA LEU A 153 -4.48 7.37 11.75
C LEU A 153 -3.94 6.27 10.83
N HIS A 154 -4.60 6.04 9.69
CA HIS A 154 -4.14 5.04 8.74
C HIS A 154 -2.77 5.42 8.18
N GLN A 155 -2.50 6.70 7.91
CA GLN A 155 -1.20 7.15 7.42
C GLN A 155 -0.10 6.86 8.45
N ASP A 156 -0.33 7.20 9.72
CA ASP A 156 0.62 6.94 10.80
C ASP A 156 0.87 5.43 10.95
N LEU A 157 -0.20 4.63 10.99
CA LEU A 157 -0.09 3.17 11.09
C LEU A 157 0.62 2.57 9.87
N ALA A 158 0.35 3.07 8.65
CA ALA A 158 0.95 2.59 7.41
C ALA A 158 2.47 2.78 7.35
N THR A 159 3.03 3.74 8.11
CA THR A 159 4.48 3.90 8.23
C THR A 159 5.13 2.82 9.10
N MET A 160 4.40 2.28 10.08
CA MET A 160 4.90 1.29 11.05
C MET A 160 4.60 -0.15 10.64
N ILE A 161 3.42 -0.37 10.07
CA ILE A 161 2.92 -1.65 9.60
C ILE A 161 2.34 -1.44 8.22
N LYS A 162 2.72 -2.26 7.24
CA LYS A 162 2.26 -2.08 5.85
C LYS A 162 0.73 -2.21 5.78
N LEU A 163 0.04 -1.07 5.76
CA LEU A 163 -1.40 -0.92 5.59
C LEU A 163 -1.63 -0.08 4.35
N LYS A 164 -2.00 -0.74 3.25
CA LYS A 164 -2.37 -0.13 1.97
C LYS A 164 -3.72 -0.65 1.47
N GLY A 165 -4.39 -1.47 2.27
CA GLY A 165 -5.65 -2.11 1.92
C GLY A 165 -6.87 -1.21 2.11
N ARG A 166 -8.06 -1.82 1.92
CA ARG A 166 -9.34 -1.22 2.31
C ARG A 166 -9.54 -1.25 3.83
N THR A 167 -10.26 -0.26 4.34
CA THR A 167 -10.75 -0.25 5.72
C THR A 167 -12.23 -0.63 5.73
N GLU A 168 -12.61 -1.61 6.54
CA GLU A 168 -14.01 -1.99 6.76
C GLU A 168 -14.55 -1.32 8.02
N TYR A 169 -15.75 -0.77 7.97
CA TYR A 169 -16.34 -0.04 9.09
C TYR A 169 -17.64 -0.66 9.56
N GLN A 170 -17.80 -0.77 10.87
CA GLN A 170 -19.01 -1.26 11.51
C GLN A 170 -19.39 -0.37 12.69
N LEU A 171 -20.64 0.04 12.73
CA LEU A 171 -21.26 0.61 13.92
C LEU A 171 -21.94 -0.52 14.69
N ALA A 172 -21.53 -0.74 15.93
CA ALA A 172 -22.08 -1.76 16.81
C ALA A 172 -22.89 -1.11 17.95
N TYR A 173 -24.02 -1.73 18.28
CA TYR A 173 -24.93 -1.36 19.36
C TYR A 173 -25.13 -2.55 20.31
N TYR A 174 -24.85 -2.32 21.59
CA TYR A 174 -25.05 -3.26 22.67
C TYR A 174 -26.18 -2.72 23.55
N HIS A 175 -27.28 -3.48 23.63
CA HIS A 175 -28.44 -3.13 24.45
C HIS A 175 -28.13 -3.32 25.95
N PRO A 176 -28.83 -2.60 26.86
CA PRO A 176 -28.50 -2.59 28.28
C PRO A 176 -28.87 -3.87 29.04
N ASP A 177 -29.50 -4.84 28.38
CA ASP A 177 -29.91 -6.11 29.00
C ASP A 177 -28.80 -7.16 28.87
N ASN A 178 -27.61 -6.84 29.39
CA ASN A 178 -26.47 -7.75 29.48
C ASN A 178 -25.93 -8.20 28.10
N ALA A 179 -26.07 -7.36 27.07
CA ALA A 179 -25.53 -7.61 25.75
C ALA A 179 -24.00 -7.73 25.81
N ARG A 180 -23.45 -8.75 25.16
CA ARG A 180 -22.01 -9.07 25.20
C ARG A 180 -21.51 -9.62 23.87
N TYR A 181 -20.20 -9.75 23.77
CA TYR A 181 -19.55 -10.55 22.73
C TYR A 181 -18.47 -11.38 23.40
N GLU A 182 -18.63 -12.70 23.33
CA GLU A 182 -17.70 -13.67 23.89
C GLU A 182 -16.29 -13.55 23.31
N ARG A 183 -15.33 -14.21 23.97
CA ARG A 183 -13.92 -14.16 23.59
C ARG A 183 -13.73 -14.62 22.16
N HIS A 184 -13.19 -13.75 21.32
CA HIS A 184 -12.97 -14.00 19.91
C HIS A 184 -11.72 -13.27 19.42
N ARG A 185 -11.46 -13.41 18.13
CA ARG A 185 -10.40 -12.74 17.41
C ARG A 185 -10.95 -12.25 16.07
N ASP A 186 -10.47 -11.10 15.61
CA ASP A 186 -10.99 -10.46 14.40
C ASP A 186 -10.43 -11.04 13.09
N ALA A 187 -9.31 -11.74 13.17
CA ALA A 187 -8.75 -12.52 12.09
C ALA A 187 -8.13 -13.81 12.62
N PHE A 188 -8.38 -14.94 11.96
CA PHE A 188 -7.66 -16.16 12.28
C PHE A 188 -6.22 -16.08 11.76
N PRO A 189 -5.25 -16.75 12.41
CA PRO A 189 -3.94 -16.98 11.82
C PRO A 189 -4.13 -17.70 10.48
N THR A 190 -3.50 -17.17 9.44
CA THR A 190 -3.39 -17.80 8.14
C THR A 190 -1.92 -18.14 7.93
N ASP A 191 -1.67 -19.31 7.35
CA ASP A 191 -0.35 -19.76 6.94
C ASP A 191 0.06 -19.15 5.59
N ASP A 192 -0.83 -18.40 4.94
CA ASP A 192 -0.60 -17.70 3.68
C ASP A 192 -0.08 -16.27 3.96
N PRO A 193 1.21 -16.01 3.72
CA PRO A 193 1.79 -14.67 3.90
C PRO A 193 1.20 -13.63 2.92
N GLU A 194 0.59 -14.07 1.83
CA GLU A 194 0.01 -13.22 0.77
C GLU A 194 -1.50 -13.00 0.92
N ASP A 195 -2.12 -13.46 2.02
CA ASP A 195 -3.55 -13.21 2.27
C ASP A 195 -3.82 -11.71 2.52
N THR A 196 -4.11 -11.01 1.43
CA THR A 196 -4.50 -9.60 1.41
C THR A 196 -5.91 -9.38 1.98
N HIS A 197 -6.69 -10.45 2.16
CA HIS A 197 -7.99 -10.44 2.80
C HIS A 197 -7.92 -10.62 4.33
N GLN A 198 -6.73 -10.66 4.93
CA GLN A 198 -6.63 -10.68 6.39
C GLN A 198 -6.79 -9.27 6.98
N ARG A 199 -7.65 -9.12 8.00
CA ARG A 199 -7.65 -7.92 8.86
C ARG A 199 -6.35 -7.90 9.66
N ARG A 200 -5.63 -6.79 9.64
CA ARG A 200 -4.34 -6.64 10.33
C ARG A 200 -4.47 -5.80 11.58
N VAL A 201 -5.19 -4.68 11.49
CA VAL A 201 -5.44 -3.79 12.63
C VAL A 201 -6.93 -3.64 12.86
N THR A 202 -7.31 -3.73 14.12
CA THR A 202 -8.62 -3.33 14.62
C THR A 202 -8.47 -2.00 15.35
N ALA A 203 -9.28 -1.01 14.97
CA ALA A 203 -9.41 0.27 15.63
C ALA A 203 -10.85 0.49 16.08
N ILE A 204 -11.08 0.71 17.38
CA ILE A 204 -12.41 0.89 17.96
C ILE A 204 -12.50 2.30 18.52
N CYS A 205 -13.45 3.11 18.05
CA CYS A 205 -13.80 4.42 18.60
C CYS A 205 -15.12 4.33 19.37
N TYR A 206 -15.09 4.74 20.64
CA TYR A 206 -16.25 4.76 21.51
C TYR A 206 -16.99 6.09 21.46
N ILE A 207 -18.31 6.03 21.30
CA ILE A 207 -19.17 7.21 21.22
C ILE A 207 -20.15 7.30 22.40
N ASN A 208 -19.74 6.88 23.60
CA ASN A 208 -20.63 6.77 24.77
C ASN A 208 -20.42 7.90 25.80
N PRO A 209 -21.30 8.91 25.84
CA PRO A 209 -21.18 9.99 26.81
C PRO A 209 -21.47 9.50 28.24
N GLN A 210 -20.81 10.12 29.22
CA GLN A 210 -21.12 9.94 30.66
C GLN A 210 -21.07 8.47 31.13
N TRP A 211 -20.07 7.70 30.68
CA TRP A 211 -19.84 6.32 31.13
C TRP A 211 -19.29 6.29 32.56
N MET A 212 -19.88 5.49 33.44
CA MET A 212 -19.50 5.37 34.85
C MET A 212 -19.08 3.93 35.22
N PRO A 213 -18.25 3.75 36.26
CA PRO A 213 -17.96 2.41 36.79
C PRO A 213 -19.25 1.67 37.16
N GLY A 214 -19.42 0.45 36.66
CA GLY A 214 -20.63 -0.37 36.87
C GLY A 214 -21.61 -0.38 35.68
N ASP A 215 -21.48 0.55 34.72
CA ASP A 215 -22.28 0.55 33.47
C ASP A 215 -21.99 -0.69 32.59
N GLY A 216 -20.87 -1.39 32.84
CA GLY A 216 -20.45 -2.60 32.11
C GLY A 216 -19.91 -2.26 30.72
N GLY A 217 -20.01 -3.22 29.79
CA GLY A 217 -19.69 -3.00 28.38
C GLY A 217 -18.19 -2.81 28.09
N GLU A 218 -17.31 -3.08 29.04
CA GLU A 218 -15.87 -2.91 28.85
C GLU A 218 -15.32 -3.91 27.84
N LEU A 219 -14.33 -3.45 27.06
CA LEU A 219 -13.55 -4.34 26.21
C LEU A 219 -12.48 -5.02 27.05
N LYS A 220 -12.58 -6.35 27.17
CA LYS A 220 -11.55 -7.17 27.80
C LYS A 220 -10.58 -7.66 26.73
N LEU A 221 -9.31 -7.26 26.83
CA LEU A 221 -8.21 -7.80 26.06
C LEU A 221 -7.54 -8.91 26.88
N PHE A 222 -7.37 -10.09 26.30
CA PHE A 222 -6.74 -11.21 26.99
C PHE A 222 -5.24 -11.19 26.72
N GLY A 223 -4.45 -11.14 27.79
CA GLY A 223 -3.00 -11.18 27.70
C GLY A 223 -2.50 -12.57 27.30
N ARG A 224 -1.26 -12.65 26.82
CA ARG A 224 -0.61 -13.93 26.53
C ARG A 224 0.84 -13.98 27.01
N PRO A 225 1.35 -15.17 27.37
CA PRO A 225 2.72 -15.31 27.87
C PRO A 225 3.81 -14.85 26.88
N ASP A 226 3.52 -14.94 25.58
CA ASP A 226 4.38 -14.55 24.46
C ASP A 226 4.24 -13.06 24.06
N MET A 227 3.33 -12.32 24.70
CA MET A 227 3.17 -10.89 24.48
C MET A 227 3.96 -10.08 25.50
N ALA A 228 4.46 -8.91 25.11
CA ALA A 228 5.23 -8.03 26.02
C ALA A 228 4.45 -7.59 27.27
N GLU A 229 3.11 -7.60 27.21
CA GLU A 229 2.27 -7.45 28.37
C GLU A 229 1.33 -8.66 28.51
N PRO A 230 1.71 -9.65 29.36
CA PRO A 230 1.02 -10.92 29.44
C PRO A 230 -0.27 -10.89 30.26
N ALA A 231 -0.61 -9.75 30.89
CA ALA A 231 -1.78 -9.60 31.73
C ALA A 231 -3.02 -9.18 30.93
N ASP A 232 -4.19 -9.69 31.36
CA ASP A 232 -5.48 -9.22 30.86
C ASP A 232 -5.67 -7.72 31.14
N ARG A 233 -6.28 -7.01 30.19
CA ARG A 233 -6.67 -5.60 30.34
C ARG A 233 -8.15 -5.42 30.14
N THR A 234 -8.72 -4.44 30.83
CA THR A 234 -10.14 -4.08 30.71
C THR A 234 -10.25 -2.60 30.44
N ILE A 235 -10.88 -2.25 29.33
CA ILE A 235 -10.93 -0.89 28.80
C ILE A 235 -12.37 -0.40 28.79
N SER A 236 -12.66 0.63 29.57
CA SER A 236 -13.99 1.25 29.60
C SER A 236 -14.30 1.97 28.28
N PRO A 237 -15.53 1.89 27.76
CA PRO A 237 -15.91 2.42 26.45
C PRO A 237 -16.26 3.92 26.50
N LEU A 238 -15.34 4.76 27.01
CA LEU A 238 -15.57 6.20 27.22
C LEU A 238 -15.66 6.97 25.88
N LEU A 239 -16.52 7.99 25.81
CA LEU A 239 -16.59 8.90 24.65
C LEU A 239 -15.21 9.38 24.16
N GLY A 240 -14.95 9.23 22.87
CA GLY A 240 -13.72 9.66 22.20
C GLY A 240 -12.52 8.75 22.41
N ARG A 241 -12.64 7.70 23.25
CA ARG A 241 -11.55 6.74 23.43
C ARG A 241 -11.41 5.87 22.20
N ILE A 242 -10.19 5.78 21.70
CA ILE A 242 -9.80 4.88 20.61
C ILE A 242 -8.94 3.76 21.19
N VAL A 243 -9.21 2.52 20.78
CA VAL A 243 -8.42 1.34 21.12
C VAL A 243 -7.91 0.71 19.84
N LEU A 244 -6.60 0.48 19.77
CA LEU A 244 -5.92 -0.12 18.62
C LEU A 244 -5.28 -1.44 19.04
N PHE A 245 -5.42 -2.46 18.21
CA PHE A 245 -4.73 -3.73 18.41
C PHE A 245 -4.65 -4.54 17.11
N LEU A 246 -3.74 -5.54 17.09
CA LEU A 246 -3.58 -6.42 15.94
C LEU A 246 -4.69 -7.47 15.89
N SER A 247 -5.43 -7.48 14.79
CA SER A 247 -6.63 -8.30 14.61
C SER A 247 -6.34 -9.80 14.69
N GLY A 248 -5.16 -10.24 14.24
CA GLY A 248 -4.73 -11.64 14.21
C GLY A 248 -4.08 -12.16 15.49
N VAL A 249 -3.86 -11.29 16.47
CA VAL A 249 -3.03 -11.58 17.64
C VAL A 249 -3.82 -11.48 18.93
N VAL A 250 -4.64 -10.44 19.07
CA VAL A 250 -5.30 -10.10 20.34
C VAL A 250 -6.67 -10.74 20.44
N ASP A 251 -6.78 -11.74 21.31
CA ASP A 251 -8.09 -12.25 21.71
C ASP A 251 -8.77 -11.20 22.61
N HIS A 252 -10.05 -10.96 22.37
CA HIS A 252 -10.80 -9.96 23.12
C HIS A 252 -12.28 -10.34 23.26
N ALA A 253 -12.96 -9.72 24.22
CA ALA A 253 -14.39 -9.88 24.49
C ALA A 253 -15.00 -8.53 24.85
N VAL A 254 -16.29 -8.35 24.56
CA VAL A 254 -17.08 -7.25 25.13
C VAL A 254 -17.82 -7.79 26.33
N LEU A 255 -17.48 -7.30 27.52
CA LEU A 255 -18.15 -7.66 28.76
C LEU A 255 -19.61 -7.19 28.73
N PRO A 256 -20.50 -7.82 29.52
CA PRO A 256 -21.92 -7.48 29.47
C PRO A 256 -22.19 -6.00 29.76
N ALA A 257 -22.98 -5.38 28.90
CA ALA A 257 -23.40 -3.99 29.03
C ALA A 257 -24.69 -3.88 29.83
N ASN A 258 -24.70 -3.00 30.84
CA ASN A 258 -25.89 -2.61 31.61
C ASN A 258 -26.47 -1.26 31.13
N LYS A 259 -25.84 -0.66 30.12
CA LYS A 259 -26.17 0.63 29.52
C LYS A 259 -25.93 0.56 28.01
N GLU A 260 -26.67 1.35 27.24
CA GLU A 260 -26.52 1.39 25.78
C GLU A 260 -25.11 1.80 25.36
N ARG A 261 -24.42 0.88 24.70
CA ARG A 261 -23.04 1.07 24.22
C ARG A 261 -23.01 1.05 22.70
N PHE A 262 -22.44 2.10 22.14
CA PHE A 262 -22.11 2.22 20.73
C PHE A 262 -20.59 2.28 20.53
N ALA A 263 -20.13 1.68 19.44
CA ALA A 263 -18.74 1.73 19.01
C ALA A 263 -18.66 1.70 17.48
N VAL A 264 -17.78 2.53 16.92
CA VAL A 264 -17.38 2.44 15.51
C VAL A 264 -16.09 1.63 15.46
N THR A 265 -16.13 0.50 14.78
CA THR A 265 -14.95 -0.36 14.57
C THR A 265 -14.48 -0.23 13.14
N ALA A 266 -13.17 -0.06 12.95
CA ALA A 266 -12.48 -0.04 11.68
C ALA A 266 -11.49 -1.20 11.62
N TRP A 267 -11.58 -2.04 10.60
CA TRP A 267 -10.60 -3.09 10.32
C TRP A 267 -9.77 -2.74 9.10
N MET A 268 -8.48 -2.49 9.31
CA MET A 268 -7.53 -2.11 8.26
C MET A 268 -6.80 -3.34 7.72
N ARG A 269 -6.64 -3.38 6.41
CA ARG A 269 -6.04 -4.50 5.65
C ARG A 269 -4.68 -4.10 5.05
N PRO A 270 -3.78 -5.07 4.81
CA PRO A 270 -2.39 -4.79 4.48
C PRO A 270 -2.18 -4.31 3.05
N PHE A 271 -2.88 -4.88 2.06
CA PHE A 271 -2.75 -4.49 0.66
C PHE A 271 -4.10 -4.57 -0.06
N ASP A 272 -4.29 -3.66 -1.01
CA ASP A 272 -5.40 -3.69 -1.96
C ASP A 272 -4.80 -3.36 -3.32
N ASN A 273 -4.63 -4.40 -4.14
CA ASN A 273 -4.01 -4.29 -5.44
C ASN A 273 -4.83 -3.39 -6.37
N GLU A 274 -6.17 -3.39 -6.26
CA GLU A 274 -7.03 -2.50 -7.05
C GLU A 274 -6.77 -1.03 -6.68
N LYS A 275 -6.68 -0.73 -5.38
CA LYS A 275 -6.37 0.62 -4.89
C LYS A 275 -4.95 1.05 -5.27
N ALA A 276 -3.97 0.14 -5.21
CA ALA A 276 -2.59 0.42 -5.60
C ALA A 276 -2.48 0.73 -7.11
N VAL A 277 -3.08 -0.11 -7.96
CA VAL A 277 -3.15 0.08 -9.41
C VAL A 277 -3.85 1.40 -9.75
N LEU A 278 -4.95 1.71 -9.08
CA LEU A 278 -5.66 2.98 -9.25
C LEU A 278 -4.80 4.18 -8.84
N GLY A 279 -4.08 4.08 -7.72
CA GLY A 279 -3.18 5.11 -7.24
C GLY A 279 -2.04 5.41 -8.21
N ILE A 280 -1.41 4.36 -8.76
CA ILE A 280 -0.37 4.48 -9.79
C ILE A 280 -0.94 5.15 -11.04
N HIS A 281 -2.10 4.70 -11.52
CA HIS A 281 -2.75 5.29 -12.69
C HIS A 281 -3.05 6.79 -12.49
N GLN A 282 -3.62 7.17 -11.35
CA GLN A 282 -3.94 8.56 -11.05
C GLN A 282 -2.67 9.43 -10.91
N GLY A 283 -1.64 8.93 -10.24
CA GLY A 283 -0.36 9.61 -10.08
C GLY A 283 0.33 9.83 -11.43
N TYR A 284 0.41 8.79 -12.26
CA TYR A 284 1.03 8.87 -13.58
C TYR A 284 0.27 9.81 -14.51
N LYS A 285 -1.07 9.76 -14.51
CA LYS A 285 -1.93 10.71 -15.23
C LYS A 285 -1.72 12.16 -14.76
N ALA A 286 -1.57 12.39 -13.46
CA ALA A 286 -1.28 13.72 -12.93
C ALA A 286 0.08 14.24 -13.39
N LEU A 287 1.10 13.38 -13.44
CA LEU A 287 2.42 13.71 -13.96
C LEU A 287 2.40 14.01 -15.46
N LEU A 288 1.74 13.18 -16.28
CA LEU A 288 1.60 13.39 -17.72
C LEU A 288 0.85 14.69 -18.08
N ASN A 289 -0.09 15.13 -17.24
CA ASN A 289 -0.83 16.38 -17.46
C ASN A 289 -0.03 17.64 -17.10
N ARG A 290 1.20 17.50 -16.57
CA ARG A 290 2.07 18.66 -16.31
C ARG A 290 2.58 19.25 -17.64
N PRO A 291 2.74 20.57 -17.74
CA PRO A 291 3.33 21.17 -18.93
C PRO A 291 4.80 20.73 -19.07
N PRO A 292 5.23 20.22 -20.24
CA PRO A 292 6.63 19.88 -20.45
C PRO A 292 7.49 21.15 -20.44
N ALA A 293 8.66 21.07 -19.78
CA ALA A 293 9.62 22.18 -19.75
C ALA A 293 10.11 22.54 -21.16
N THR A 294 10.25 21.56 -22.04
CA THR A 294 10.69 21.73 -23.43
C THR A 294 9.57 21.36 -24.40
N LYS A 295 8.62 22.27 -24.63
CA LYS A 295 7.46 22.06 -25.52
C LYS A 295 7.81 21.70 -26.97
N SER A 296 9.00 22.11 -27.43
CA SER A 296 9.50 21.75 -28.77
C SER A 296 9.95 20.30 -28.87
N ALA A 297 10.16 19.60 -27.74
CA ALA A 297 10.57 18.19 -27.73
C ALA A 297 9.38 17.21 -27.73
N GLY A 298 8.19 17.64 -27.29
CA GLY A 298 6.98 16.83 -27.20
C GLY A 298 5.82 17.55 -26.50
N ASP A 299 4.61 17.00 -26.61
CA ASP A 299 3.40 17.55 -25.99
C ASP A 299 3.25 17.23 -24.49
N PHE A 300 3.80 16.10 -24.05
CA PHE A 300 3.74 15.62 -22.68
C PHE A 300 5.15 15.39 -22.12
N PRO A 301 5.35 15.48 -20.80
CA PRO A 301 6.57 15.00 -20.17
C PRO A 301 6.70 13.49 -20.39
N ARG A 302 7.93 13.04 -20.60
CA ARG A 302 8.25 11.62 -20.64
C ARG A 302 8.74 11.18 -19.28
N LEU A 303 8.20 10.08 -18.78
CA LEU A 303 8.44 9.61 -17.43
C LEU A 303 9.29 8.35 -17.46
N ILE A 304 10.17 8.21 -16.48
CA ILE A 304 10.93 7.00 -16.19
C ILE A 304 10.53 6.58 -14.78
N THR A 305 9.99 5.38 -14.64
CA THR A 305 9.52 4.85 -13.36
C THR A 305 10.49 3.81 -12.82
N MET A 306 10.86 3.94 -11.55
CA MET A 306 11.58 2.91 -10.81
C MET A 306 10.54 2.06 -10.09
N GLY A 307 10.52 0.76 -10.40
CA GLY A 307 9.39 -0.09 -10.10
C GLY A 307 9.38 -0.73 -8.71
N GLY A 308 8.28 -1.45 -8.48
CA GLY A 308 8.24 -2.68 -7.68
C GLY A 308 8.19 -3.86 -8.65
N ASP A 309 7.28 -4.81 -8.43
CA ASP A 309 7.04 -5.89 -9.40
C ASP A 309 6.42 -5.40 -10.72
N HIS A 310 6.42 -6.26 -11.74
CA HIS A 310 6.04 -5.90 -13.11
C HIS A 310 4.56 -5.52 -13.29
N THR A 311 3.69 -5.76 -12.30
CA THR A 311 2.25 -5.42 -12.38
C THR A 311 2.01 -3.92 -12.58
N ILE A 312 2.95 -3.06 -12.16
CA ILE A 312 2.81 -1.60 -12.24
C ILE A 312 2.74 -1.08 -13.68
N THR A 313 3.19 -1.85 -14.66
CA THR A 313 3.22 -1.46 -16.08
C THR A 313 1.81 -1.27 -16.64
N LEU A 314 0.84 -2.07 -16.23
CA LEU A 314 -0.56 -1.94 -16.71
C LEU A 314 -1.19 -0.56 -16.41
N PRO A 315 -1.24 -0.06 -15.17
CA PRO A 315 -1.77 1.28 -14.90
C PRO A 315 -0.96 2.41 -15.56
N ILE A 316 0.33 2.21 -15.79
CA ILE A 316 1.17 3.14 -16.54
C ILE A 316 0.75 3.18 -18.01
N LEU A 317 0.62 2.03 -18.67
CA LEU A 317 0.17 1.92 -20.06
C LEU A 317 -1.23 2.52 -20.26
N ARG A 318 -2.16 2.33 -19.31
CA ARG A 318 -3.48 3.00 -19.34
C ARG A 318 -3.34 4.53 -19.40
N SER A 319 -2.34 5.08 -18.69
CA SER A 319 -2.08 6.51 -18.64
C SER A 319 -1.38 7.01 -19.91
N ILE A 320 -0.40 6.24 -20.41
CA ILE A 320 0.29 6.51 -21.68
C ILE A 320 -0.70 6.48 -22.85
N HIS A 321 -1.61 5.51 -22.88
CA HIS A 321 -2.64 5.40 -23.91
C HIS A 321 -3.53 6.65 -23.98
N ALA A 322 -3.89 7.23 -22.83
CA ALA A 322 -4.68 8.47 -22.79
C ALA A 322 -3.96 9.67 -23.42
N ALA A 323 -2.62 9.68 -23.45
CA ALA A 323 -1.80 10.76 -24.01
C ALA A 323 -1.37 10.49 -25.47
N TYR A 324 -1.02 9.25 -25.80
CA TYR A 324 -0.36 8.90 -27.06
C TYR A 324 -1.14 7.91 -27.93
N GLY A 325 -2.27 7.36 -27.43
CA GLY A 325 -2.93 6.21 -28.04
C GLY A 325 -2.12 4.92 -27.87
N PRO A 326 -2.42 3.85 -28.63
CA PRO A 326 -1.68 2.60 -28.52
C PRO A 326 -0.22 2.76 -28.95
N VAL A 327 0.68 2.23 -28.12
CA VAL A 327 2.14 2.31 -28.30
C VAL A 327 2.73 0.94 -28.62
N SER A 328 3.86 0.92 -29.31
CA SER A 328 4.70 -0.27 -29.39
C SER A 328 5.40 -0.48 -28.05
N VAL A 329 5.37 -1.70 -27.52
CA VAL A 329 6.11 -2.05 -26.31
C VAL A 329 7.40 -2.76 -26.68
N ILE A 330 8.52 -2.28 -26.15
CA ILE A 330 9.76 -3.07 -26.07
C ILE A 330 9.82 -3.57 -24.63
N HIS A 331 9.60 -4.86 -24.46
CA HIS A 331 9.64 -5.55 -23.18
C HIS A 331 10.94 -6.33 -23.10
N PHE A 332 11.81 -5.96 -22.18
CA PHE A 332 13.01 -6.72 -21.88
C PHE A 332 12.74 -7.55 -20.64
N ASP A 333 12.75 -8.87 -20.79
CA ASP A 333 12.42 -9.80 -19.72
C ASP A 333 12.93 -11.20 -20.06
N SER A 334 13.08 -12.06 -19.05
CA SER A 334 13.25 -13.50 -19.22
C SER A 334 11.94 -14.26 -19.43
N HIS A 335 10.79 -13.67 -19.04
CA HIS A 335 9.42 -14.17 -19.07
C HIS A 335 8.55 -13.43 -20.11
N LEU A 336 7.41 -14.03 -20.48
CA LEU A 336 6.46 -13.43 -21.43
C LEU A 336 5.52 -12.40 -20.78
N ASP A 337 5.20 -12.59 -19.49
CA ASP A 337 4.26 -11.79 -18.69
C ASP A 337 2.88 -11.51 -19.31
N SER A 338 2.50 -12.43 -20.20
CA SER A 338 1.30 -12.37 -21.02
C SER A 338 0.36 -13.54 -20.73
N TRP A 339 0.52 -14.20 -19.58
CA TRP A 339 -0.25 -15.38 -19.22
C TRP A 339 -1.74 -15.05 -19.17
N SER A 340 -2.56 -15.92 -19.75
CA SER A 340 -4.00 -15.81 -19.57
C SER A 340 -4.34 -16.02 -18.09
N PRO A 341 -5.07 -15.09 -17.46
CA PRO A 341 -5.34 -15.16 -16.03
C PRO A 341 -6.17 -16.40 -15.70
N TYR A 342 -5.82 -17.08 -14.61
CA TYR A 342 -6.61 -18.20 -14.12
C TYR A 342 -7.99 -17.72 -13.70
N THR A 343 -9.04 -18.41 -14.13
CA THR A 343 -10.42 -18.18 -13.68
C THR A 343 -11.03 -19.52 -13.29
N ASP A 344 -11.52 -19.64 -12.05
CA ASP A 344 -12.31 -20.78 -11.58
C ASP A 344 -13.79 -20.70 -11.99
N GLY A 345 -14.15 -19.63 -12.72
CA GLY A 345 -15.51 -19.36 -13.21
C GLY A 345 -16.35 -18.46 -12.30
N GLU A 346 -15.92 -18.23 -11.06
CA GLU A 346 -16.63 -17.39 -10.07
C GLU A 346 -15.79 -16.18 -9.62
N SER A 347 -14.46 -16.29 -9.69
CA SER A 347 -13.51 -15.27 -9.29
C SER A 347 -13.15 -14.30 -10.43
N LYS A 348 -12.82 -13.05 -10.06
CA LYS A 348 -12.23 -12.10 -11.02
C LYS A 348 -10.91 -12.67 -11.55
N PRO A 349 -10.56 -12.43 -12.83
CA PRO A 349 -9.28 -12.84 -13.37
C PRO A 349 -8.15 -12.20 -12.56
N ASP A 350 -7.20 -13.01 -12.09
CA ASP A 350 -6.12 -12.55 -11.21
C ASP A 350 -5.16 -11.62 -11.97
N LEU A 351 -4.94 -10.42 -11.42
CA LEU A 351 -3.98 -9.45 -11.93
C LEU A 351 -2.72 -9.54 -11.07
N ASN A 352 -1.67 -10.08 -11.68
CA ASN A 352 -0.34 -10.23 -11.10
C ASN A 352 0.76 -9.94 -12.14
N HIS A 353 2.01 -10.00 -11.70
CA HIS A 353 3.18 -9.67 -12.51
C HIS A 353 3.38 -10.58 -13.75
N GLY A 354 2.76 -11.75 -13.83
CA GLY A 354 2.80 -12.61 -15.03
C GLY A 354 1.64 -12.44 -16.01
N THR A 355 0.62 -11.64 -15.67
CA THR A 355 -0.65 -11.57 -16.43
C THR A 355 -0.93 -10.19 -17.02
N TYR A 356 -0.16 -9.17 -16.66
CA TYR A 356 -0.56 -7.78 -16.91
C TYR A 356 -0.57 -7.41 -18.41
N PHE A 357 0.25 -8.05 -19.26
CA PHE A 357 0.18 -7.83 -20.71
C PHE A 357 -1.04 -8.46 -21.37
N TYR A 358 -1.59 -9.53 -20.79
CA TYR A 358 -2.88 -10.06 -21.23
C TYR A 358 -3.94 -8.96 -21.14
N PHE A 359 -4.06 -8.32 -19.98
CA PHE A 359 -5.00 -7.20 -19.79
C PHE A 359 -4.65 -5.99 -20.65
N ALA A 360 -3.36 -5.66 -20.80
CA ALA A 360 -2.94 -4.50 -21.60
C ALA A 360 -3.29 -4.66 -23.09
N SER A 361 -3.19 -5.88 -23.64
CA SER A 361 -3.61 -6.18 -25.01
C SER A 361 -5.12 -6.15 -25.17
N GLU A 362 -5.86 -6.78 -24.24
CA GLU A 362 -7.33 -6.79 -24.26
C GLU A 362 -7.93 -5.38 -24.13
N GLU A 363 -7.28 -4.50 -23.38
CA GLU A 363 -7.66 -3.09 -23.26
C GLU A 363 -7.23 -2.22 -24.47
N GLY A 364 -6.51 -2.79 -25.43
CA GLY A 364 -6.04 -2.08 -26.63
C GLY A 364 -4.94 -1.05 -26.36
N LEU A 365 -4.18 -1.22 -25.28
CA LEU A 365 -3.13 -0.28 -24.86
C LEU A 365 -1.86 -0.40 -25.71
N ILE A 366 -1.62 -1.60 -26.26
CA ILE A 366 -0.41 -1.94 -27.02
C ILE A 366 -0.71 -2.19 -28.50
N ARG A 367 0.28 -1.93 -29.36
CA ARG A 367 0.18 -2.19 -30.80
C ARG A 367 0.43 -3.67 -31.10
N LYS A 368 -0.55 -4.30 -31.75
CA LYS A 368 -0.45 -5.71 -32.16
C LYS A 368 0.53 -5.90 -33.31
N ASN A 369 1.40 -6.90 -33.20
CA ASN A 369 2.46 -7.27 -34.15
C ASN A 369 3.61 -6.24 -34.27
N GLU A 370 3.54 -5.13 -33.53
CA GLU A 370 4.54 -4.06 -33.53
C GLU A 370 5.17 -3.89 -32.13
N SER A 371 5.01 -4.89 -31.26
CA SER A 371 5.61 -4.97 -29.93
C SER A 371 6.55 -6.17 -29.86
N VAL A 372 7.57 -6.12 -29.00
CA VAL A 372 8.63 -7.13 -28.96
C VAL A 372 9.08 -7.44 -27.54
N HIS A 373 9.24 -8.74 -27.26
CA HIS A 373 9.96 -9.27 -26.12
C HIS A 373 11.42 -9.50 -26.47
N GLY A 374 12.34 -9.13 -25.59
CA GLY A 374 13.78 -9.35 -25.75
C GLY A 374 14.42 -9.94 -24.51
N GLY A 375 15.05 -11.11 -24.65
CA GLY A 375 15.71 -11.81 -23.54
C GLY A 375 14.98 -13.05 -23.04
N ILE A 376 13.89 -13.44 -23.71
CA ILE A 376 13.04 -14.57 -23.34
C ILE A 376 13.86 -15.85 -23.26
N ARG A 377 13.71 -16.57 -22.14
CA ARG A 377 14.36 -17.85 -21.90
C ARG A 377 13.68 -18.72 -20.83
N CYS A 378 12.71 -18.18 -20.08
CA CYS A 378 11.96 -18.94 -19.09
C CYS A 378 11.27 -20.16 -19.75
N PRO A 379 11.27 -21.34 -19.11
CA PRO A 379 10.49 -22.48 -19.57
C PRO A 379 9.00 -22.16 -19.65
N ILE A 380 8.39 -22.39 -20.80
CA ILE A 380 6.94 -22.28 -20.99
C ILE A 380 6.22 -23.54 -20.52
N PHE A 381 4.94 -23.41 -20.12
CA PHE A 381 4.12 -24.56 -19.75
C PHE A 381 3.69 -25.37 -20.98
N SER A 382 3.46 -24.70 -22.10
CA SER A 382 3.04 -25.32 -23.35
C SER A 382 3.49 -24.51 -24.59
N PRO A 383 3.69 -25.15 -25.75
CA PRO A 383 3.94 -24.41 -27.00
C PRO A 383 2.81 -23.46 -27.42
N GLU A 384 1.60 -23.61 -26.88
CA GLU A 384 0.47 -22.70 -27.17
C GLU A 384 0.72 -21.31 -26.55
N ASP A 385 1.55 -21.21 -25.51
CA ASP A 385 1.84 -19.97 -24.79
C ASP A 385 2.48 -18.93 -25.74
N TYR A 386 3.40 -19.37 -26.62
CA TYR A 386 3.96 -18.51 -27.66
C TYR A 386 2.94 -18.03 -28.69
N LYS A 387 1.94 -18.88 -28.99
CA LYS A 387 0.90 -18.52 -29.94
C LYS A 387 -0.06 -17.50 -29.32
N GLN A 388 -0.42 -17.70 -28.06
CA GLN A 388 -1.23 -16.74 -27.29
C GLN A 388 -0.52 -15.40 -27.18
N ASP A 389 0.77 -15.38 -26.82
CA ASP A 389 1.57 -14.17 -26.76
C ASP A 389 1.63 -13.42 -28.11
N ALA A 390 1.79 -14.16 -29.21
CA ALA A 390 1.73 -13.59 -30.56
C ALA A 390 0.36 -12.96 -30.87
N ASP A 391 -0.74 -13.61 -30.47
CA ASP A 391 -2.12 -13.10 -30.63
C ASP A 391 -2.38 -11.83 -29.77
N LEU A 392 -1.69 -11.72 -28.64
CA LEU A 392 -1.67 -10.52 -27.79
C LEU A 392 -0.84 -9.38 -28.41
N GLY A 393 0.06 -9.69 -29.35
CA GLY A 393 0.68 -8.71 -30.22
C GLY A 393 2.20 -8.63 -30.16
N PHE A 394 2.85 -9.57 -29.48
CA PHE A 394 4.30 -9.58 -29.31
C PHE A 394 5.00 -10.45 -30.35
N GLN A 395 6.21 -10.03 -30.70
CA GLN A 395 7.22 -10.87 -31.34
C GLN A 395 8.31 -11.18 -30.33
N ILE A 396 8.95 -12.34 -30.45
CA ILE A 396 9.93 -12.80 -29.47
C ILE A 396 11.35 -12.76 -30.05
N ILE A 397 12.29 -12.25 -29.25
CA ILE A 397 13.72 -12.40 -29.40
C ILE A 397 14.23 -13.16 -28.17
N GLU A 398 14.65 -14.40 -28.37
CA GLU A 398 15.17 -15.22 -27.28
C GLU A 398 16.55 -14.72 -26.84
N ALA A 399 16.91 -14.94 -25.56
CA ALA A 399 18.23 -14.56 -25.05
C ALA A 399 19.37 -15.14 -25.92
N ARG A 400 19.24 -16.40 -26.35
CA ARG A 400 20.21 -17.13 -27.17
C ARG A 400 20.36 -16.62 -28.61
N ASP A 401 19.43 -15.80 -29.11
CA ASP A 401 19.56 -15.24 -30.46
C ASP A 401 20.85 -14.43 -30.61
N ILE A 402 21.32 -13.84 -29.51
CA ILE A 402 22.56 -13.06 -29.44
C ILE A 402 23.80 -13.85 -29.89
N ASP A 403 23.83 -15.17 -29.69
CA ASP A 403 24.94 -16.03 -30.13
C ASP A 403 25.08 -16.08 -31.65
N SER A 404 23.95 -15.88 -32.36
CA SER A 404 23.87 -16.00 -33.81
C SER A 404 23.90 -14.65 -34.52
N ILE A 405 23.20 -13.64 -33.99
CA ILE A 405 23.05 -12.33 -34.65
C ILE A 405 23.81 -11.21 -33.94
N GLY A 406 24.37 -11.49 -32.75
CA GLY A 406 25.07 -10.52 -31.92
C GLY A 406 24.18 -9.38 -31.42
N VAL A 407 24.74 -8.55 -30.54
CA VAL A 407 24.08 -7.33 -30.01
C VAL A 407 23.49 -6.46 -31.13
N ARG A 408 24.22 -6.31 -32.25
CA ARG A 408 23.77 -5.48 -33.37
C ARG A 408 22.53 -6.04 -34.05
N GLY A 409 22.48 -7.36 -34.27
CA GLY A 409 21.31 -8.00 -34.85
C GLY A 409 20.07 -7.91 -33.97
N ILE A 410 20.25 -8.00 -32.64
CA ILE A 410 19.17 -7.78 -31.67
C ILE A 410 18.60 -6.36 -31.82
N ILE A 411 19.47 -5.34 -31.81
CA ILE A 411 19.09 -3.93 -32.00
C ILE A 411 18.33 -3.75 -33.32
N ASP A 412 18.88 -4.25 -34.43
CA ASP A 412 18.27 -4.07 -35.75
C ASP A 412 16.89 -4.78 -35.82
N ARG A 413 16.73 -5.95 -35.19
CA ARG A 413 15.45 -6.66 -35.11
C ARG A 413 14.40 -5.90 -34.30
N ILE A 414 14.76 -5.40 -33.11
CA ILE A 414 13.87 -4.58 -32.28
C ILE A 414 13.38 -3.35 -33.06
N ARG A 415 14.30 -2.62 -33.70
CA ARG A 415 13.98 -1.41 -34.48
C ARG A 415 13.07 -1.71 -35.66
N ASN A 416 13.27 -2.83 -36.35
CA ASN A 416 12.42 -3.24 -37.47
C ASN A 416 10.98 -3.56 -37.02
N ILE A 417 10.82 -4.14 -35.83
CA ILE A 417 9.50 -4.51 -35.29
C ILE A 417 8.70 -3.27 -34.87
N VAL A 418 9.33 -2.35 -34.12
CA VAL A 418 8.62 -1.17 -33.59
C VAL A 418 8.50 -0.01 -34.60
N GLY A 419 9.36 0.01 -35.63
CA GLY A 419 9.32 1.01 -36.69
C GLY A 419 9.44 2.45 -36.18
N ASP A 420 8.57 3.34 -36.67
CA ASP A 420 8.53 4.78 -36.32
C ASP A 420 7.42 5.11 -35.30
N ASN A 421 6.89 4.08 -34.62
CA ASN A 421 5.82 4.22 -33.63
C ASN A 421 6.31 4.94 -32.36
N TYR A 422 5.35 5.43 -31.57
CA TYR A 422 5.63 5.75 -30.18
C TYR A 422 5.91 4.47 -29.42
N VAL A 423 6.99 4.48 -28.63
CA VAL A 423 7.51 3.30 -27.94
C VAL A 423 7.42 3.50 -26.44
N TYR A 424 6.89 2.51 -25.73
CA TYR A 424 7.08 2.36 -24.29
C TYR A 424 8.12 1.27 -24.03
N LEU A 425 9.05 1.55 -23.13
CA LEU A 425 10.16 0.65 -22.80
C LEU A 425 9.94 0.07 -21.40
N SER A 426 9.63 -1.21 -21.31
CA SER A 426 9.53 -1.93 -20.03
C SER A 426 10.77 -2.77 -19.82
N ILE A 427 11.47 -2.57 -18.72
CA ILE A 427 12.74 -3.27 -18.42
C ILE A 427 12.59 -4.06 -17.14
N ASP A 428 12.47 -5.38 -17.28
CA ASP A 428 12.73 -6.31 -16.18
C ASP A 428 14.23 -6.50 -15.99
N ILE A 429 14.71 -6.34 -14.76
CA ILE A 429 16.12 -6.54 -14.43
C ILE A 429 16.54 -8.01 -14.59
N ASP A 430 15.60 -8.95 -14.52
CA ASP A 430 15.82 -10.37 -14.72
C ASP A 430 16.13 -10.74 -16.18
N THR A 431 16.06 -9.79 -17.12
CA THR A 431 16.65 -9.94 -18.46
C THR A 431 18.15 -10.29 -18.36
N LEU A 432 18.83 -9.73 -17.35
CA LEU A 432 20.23 -10.00 -17.07
C LEU A 432 20.41 -11.40 -16.48
N ASP A 433 21.53 -12.04 -16.79
CA ASP A 433 21.89 -13.29 -16.10
C ASP A 433 22.03 -13.05 -14.59
N PRO A 434 21.66 -14.02 -13.72
CA PRO A 434 21.80 -13.90 -12.27
C PRO A 434 23.24 -13.61 -11.80
N ALA A 435 24.26 -13.87 -12.62
CA ALA A 435 25.63 -13.42 -12.36
C ALA A 435 25.77 -11.88 -12.31
N TYR A 436 24.82 -11.15 -12.91
CA TYR A 436 24.80 -9.68 -13.00
C TYR A 436 23.58 -9.05 -12.31
N ALA A 437 22.48 -9.80 -12.15
CA ALA A 437 21.28 -9.34 -11.43
C ALA A 437 20.75 -10.42 -10.47
N PRO A 438 21.48 -10.78 -9.40
CA PRO A 438 21.02 -11.80 -8.45
C PRO A 438 19.80 -11.35 -7.61
N GLY A 439 19.66 -10.04 -7.37
CA GLY A 439 18.57 -9.44 -6.60
C GLY A 439 17.27 -9.23 -7.41
N THR A 440 16.62 -10.31 -7.82
CA THR A 440 15.28 -10.32 -8.46
C THR A 440 14.44 -11.49 -7.91
N GLY A 441 13.12 -11.45 -8.08
CA GLY A 441 12.19 -12.49 -7.60
C GLY A 441 12.28 -13.81 -8.36
N THR A 442 12.40 -13.76 -9.69
CA THR A 442 12.29 -14.91 -10.60
C THR A 442 13.53 -15.07 -11.50
N PRO A 443 14.72 -15.35 -10.93
CA PRO A 443 15.96 -15.37 -11.72
C PRO A 443 16.03 -16.55 -12.69
N GLU A 444 16.33 -16.28 -13.96
CA GLU A 444 16.53 -17.29 -15.01
C GLU A 444 17.97 -17.28 -15.56
N THR A 445 18.67 -18.41 -15.56
CA THR A 445 20.06 -18.50 -16.06
C THR A 445 20.16 -18.41 -17.59
N GLY A 446 21.31 -17.99 -18.11
CA GLY A 446 21.56 -17.84 -19.55
C GLY A 446 21.09 -16.50 -20.10
N GLY A 447 21.04 -15.47 -19.26
CA GLY A 447 20.65 -14.11 -19.64
C GLY A 447 21.79 -13.32 -20.29
N TRP A 448 21.50 -12.08 -20.68
CA TRP A 448 22.52 -11.19 -21.20
C TRP A 448 23.40 -10.65 -20.09
N SER A 449 24.65 -10.32 -20.43
CA SER A 449 25.51 -9.55 -19.52
C SER A 449 25.07 -8.10 -19.44
N THR A 450 25.38 -7.41 -18.33
CA THR A 450 25.14 -5.97 -18.19
C THR A 450 25.72 -5.17 -19.35
N ARG A 451 26.90 -5.58 -19.86
CA ARG A 451 27.56 -4.91 -20.99
C ARG A 451 26.77 -5.06 -22.29
N GLU A 452 26.25 -6.25 -22.58
CA GLU A 452 25.43 -6.49 -23.77
C GLU A 452 24.13 -5.72 -23.69
N PHE A 453 23.44 -5.79 -22.54
CA PHE A 453 22.14 -5.15 -22.40
C PHE A 453 22.23 -3.63 -22.48
N ARG A 454 23.23 -3.01 -21.83
CA ARG A 454 23.52 -1.56 -22.00
C ARG A 454 23.80 -1.19 -23.46
N SER A 455 24.48 -2.06 -24.20
CA SER A 455 24.76 -1.82 -25.62
C SER A 455 23.47 -1.88 -26.46
N ILE A 456 22.55 -2.78 -26.12
CA ILE A 456 21.21 -2.88 -26.73
C ILE A 456 20.41 -1.61 -26.45
N ILE A 457 20.28 -1.18 -25.19
CA ILE A 457 19.55 0.05 -24.80
C ILE A 457 20.09 1.26 -25.55
N ARG A 458 21.42 1.46 -25.57
CA ARG A 458 22.05 2.56 -26.33
C ARG A 458 21.78 2.49 -27.83
N GLY A 459 21.64 1.29 -28.39
CA GLY A 459 21.28 1.05 -29.79
C GLY A 459 19.86 1.47 -30.18
N LEU A 460 19.00 1.77 -29.19
CA LEU A 460 17.64 2.27 -29.38
C LEU A 460 17.59 3.78 -29.67
N GLU A 461 18.75 4.47 -29.73
CA GLU A 461 18.85 5.87 -30.15
C GLU A 461 18.08 6.15 -31.44
N GLY A 462 17.25 7.19 -31.44
CA GLY A 462 16.38 7.58 -32.55
C GLY A 462 14.96 7.00 -32.50
N LEU A 463 14.64 6.10 -31.57
CA LEU A 463 13.26 5.66 -31.34
C LEU A 463 12.47 6.70 -30.52
N LYS A 464 11.18 6.85 -30.82
CA LYS A 464 10.27 7.78 -30.13
C LYS A 464 9.78 7.21 -28.80
N ILE A 465 10.71 7.03 -27.86
CA ILE A 465 10.40 6.53 -26.51
C ILE A 465 9.61 7.60 -25.75
N VAL A 466 8.37 7.27 -25.36
CA VAL A 466 7.43 8.16 -24.66
C VAL A 466 7.47 7.99 -23.14
N GLY A 467 7.97 6.87 -22.66
CA GLY A 467 8.17 6.57 -21.25
C GLY A 467 8.89 5.24 -21.08
N ALA A 468 9.33 4.97 -19.85
CA ALA A 468 9.95 3.71 -19.50
C ALA A 468 9.71 3.33 -18.04
N ASP A 469 9.84 2.05 -17.72
CA ASP A 469 10.02 1.56 -16.35
C ASP A 469 11.23 0.61 -16.25
N LEU A 470 11.75 0.48 -15.03
CA LEU A 470 12.68 -0.58 -14.65
C LEU A 470 12.15 -1.24 -13.37
N VAL A 471 11.85 -2.54 -13.44
CA VAL A 471 11.10 -3.31 -12.44
C VAL A 471 11.90 -4.51 -11.89
N GLU A 472 11.30 -5.22 -10.93
CA GLU A 472 11.80 -6.47 -10.32
C GLU A 472 13.17 -6.40 -9.65
N VAL A 473 13.68 -5.20 -9.39
CA VAL A 473 14.82 -5.01 -8.49
C VAL A 473 14.36 -5.35 -7.07
N ALA A 474 14.92 -6.41 -6.50
CA ALA A 474 14.62 -6.88 -5.15
C ALA A 474 15.86 -6.76 -4.26
N PRO A 475 16.06 -5.61 -3.55
CA PRO A 475 17.23 -5.40 -2.69
C PRO A 475 17.41 -6.46 -1.61
N ALA A 476 16.32 -7.09 -1.16
CA ALA A 476 16.36 -8.18 -0.17
C ALA A 476 17.08 -9.45 -0.67
N TYR A 477 17.19 -9.63 -1.98
CA TYR A 477 17.90 -10.75 -2.63
C TYR A 477 19.23 -10.32 -3.25
N ASP A 478 19.57 -9.03 -3.22
CA ASP A 478 20.84 -8.54 -3.75
C ASP A 478 22.00 -8.86 -2.79
N THR A 479 23.21 -8.82 -3.33
CA THR A 479 24.44 -9.00 -2.56
C THR A 479 24.77 -7.74 -1.75
N ASN A 480 25.68 -7.86 -0.79
CA ASN A 480 26.22 -6.70 -0.07
C ASN A 480 26.87 -5.64 -0.99
N ALA A 481 27.27 -6.03 -2.21
CA ALA A 481 27.83 -5.13 -3.20
C ALA A 481 26.76 -4.43 -4.08
N GLN A 482 25.48 -4.75 -3.87
CA GLN A 482 24.34 -4.13 -4.57
C GLN A 482 24.46 -4.19 -6.10
N VAL A 483 24.90 -5.34 -6.61
CA VAL A 483 25.24 -5.52 -8.03
C VAL A 483 24.01 -5.28 -8.92
N THR A 484 22.84 -5.76 -8.52
CA THR A 484 21.59 -5.53 -9.26
C THR A 484 21.20 -4.06 -9.24
N ALA A 485 21.25 -3.42 -8.07
CA ALA A 485 20.88 -2.01 -7.95
C ALA A 485 21.78 -1.09 -8.79
N ILE A 486 23.09 -1.36 -8.82
CA ILE A 486 24.05 -0.63 -9.68
C ILE A 486 23.73 -0.84 -11.16
N ALA A 487 23.47 -2.09 -11.57
CA ALA A 487 23.09 -2.39 -12.96
C ALA A 487 21.80 -1.66 -13.37
N ALA A 488 20.79 -1.63 -12.49
CA ALA A 488 19.54 -0.92 -12.70
C ALA A 488 19.75 0.60 -12.85
N ALA A 489 20.51 1.22 -11.96
CA ALA A 489 20.83 2.65 -12.03
C ALA A 489 21.53 3.02 -13.35
N ASP A 490 22.46 2.17 -13.78
CA ASP A 490 23.20 2.33 -15.03
C ASP A 490 22.31 2.19 -16.29
N LEU A 491 21.36 1.25 -16.27
CA LEU A 491 20.38 1.09 -17.35
C LEU A 491 19.44 2.29 -17.41
N LEU A 492 18.94 2.77 -16.28
CA LEU A 492 18.10 3.97 -16.20
C LEU A 492 18.82 5.21 -16.77
N PHE A 493 20.12 5.36 -16.50
CA PHE A 493 20.92 6.42 -17.08
C PHE A 493 21.05 6.31 -18.60
N ASP A 494 21.22 5.10 -19.14
CA ASP A 494 21.27 4.85 -20.58
C ASP A 494 19.91 5.14 -21.24
N VAL A 495 18.79 4.73 -20.61
CA VAL A 495 17.42 5.05 -21.06
C VAL A 495 17.21 6.56 -21.13
N LEU A 496 17.53 7.27 -20.05
CA LEU A 496 17.43 8.73 -19.99
C LEU A 496 18.24 9.39 -21.12
N SER A 497 19.46 8.90 -21.36
CA SER A 497 20.33 9.39 -22.42
C SER A 497 19.72 9.20 -23.82
N VAL A 498 19.16 8.02 -24.10
CA VAL A 498 18.49 7.71 -25.38
C VAL A 498 17.26 8.59 -25.59
N MET A 499 16.46 8.78 -24.54
CA MET A 499 15.29 9.64 -24.56
C MET A 499 15.68 11.09 -24.86
N ILE A 500 16.68 11.65 -24.16
CA ILE A 500 17.08 13.06 -24.35
C ILE A 500 17.56 13.33 -25.77
N LYS A 501 18.30 12.41 -26.39
CA LYS A 501 18.80 12.57 -27.76
C LYS A 501 17.69 12.57 -28.82
N THR A 502 16.57 11.90 -28.55
CA THR A 502 15.49 11.74 -29.53
C THR A 502 14.29 12.60 -29.14
N ARG A 503 13.96 13.58 -29.99
CA ARG A 503 12.74 14.38 -29.84
C ARG A 503 11.53 13.61 -30.38
N LEU A 504 10.37 13.81 -29.76
CA LEU A 504 9.10 13.25 -30.25
C LEU A 504 8.50 14.09 -31.39
N LYS A 505 8.85 15.37 -31.44
CA LYS A 505 8.50 16.30 -32.53
C LYS A 505 9.73 16.62 -33.38
N ALA A 506 9.51 16.71 -34.68
CA ALA A 506 10.50 17.09 -35.68
C ALA A 506 11.01 18.52 -35.51
#